data_AF-A0AAE0INZ5-F1
#
_entry.id   AF-A0AAE0INZ5-F1
#
_cell.length_a   1.000
_cell.length_b   1.000
_cell.length_c   1.000
_cell.angle_alpha   90.00
_cell.angle_beta   90.00
_cell.angle_gamma   90.00
#
_symmetry.space_group_name_H-M   'P 1'
#
loop_
_entity.id
_entity.type
_entity.pdbx_description
1 polymer ?
#
loop_
_entity_poly.entity_id
_entity_poly.type
_entity_poly.pdbx_seq_one_letter_code
_entity_poly.pdbx_strand_id
1 'polypeptide(L)'
;MLLAALPLHFVYNSAVYSTTSTSSYNVYVVAPDFFKDAFVPANGPGGNGSDITEYKSIQNLATFNRSASEWEAMDMQALVKRYSSGTVDKYRDVVLVAEQTDFNVSGVLFHYTAAVSDDRIQNLWLCQFFTKPWSYSCDSSNIGNMSRPSWSIEAPDGASDFFRPQYWTVDIKNVRIDLQARGLSEKNNLECRLIAIPLFWWITTVCNLVIAACLSGMCWFHRSTPLVTIGDVIDSFLTRPSEEIPKSGCTYGYGAFKNMFRPTLWPRPYVPRKARWWRAVGLQRWSLTTIWFFSVLTIVLVAFVYFAGGSDGVSVKDVFSNGGFGSFDRNAAIWGFNTASTVVAPREKWRLVLLANTPQFVFSMTYLLYNAILTTMLAEHEWQAFGQQPAMLRVSQPRGGQRSTLFLSLPYQYGVPFLVISGAMQWLVSQSLFFAEVDLWTERGEMMYGEKGFATLGYSTLAMFWVIIIGFLSWLFVAVLGAVRAFPVGMPLMGACSAVIAASCHVPAEMRGQDRDIASGAVSWGAVKRISGDNSNNDDDGGEEEQWLSFLPGQAEQVTVHHQVYG
;
A
#
# COMPACT_ATOMS: atom_id res chain seq x y z
N MET A 1 -0.05 -20.54 -12.18
CA MET A 1 -0.17 -19.07 -12.15
C MET A 1 -0.19 -18.51 -10.73
N LEU A 2 -1.16 -18.86 -9.86
CA LEU A 2 -1.24 -18.34 -8.47
C LEU A 2 0.07 -18.53 -7.68
N LEU A 3 0.65 -19.74 -7.71
CA LEU A 3 1.92 -20.04 -7.05
C LEU A 3 3.10 -19.20 -7.57
N ALA A 4 3.07 -18.78 -8.84
CA ALA A 4 4.11 -17.93 -9.43
C ALA A 4 3.86 -16.44 -9.15
N ALA A 5 2.63 -16.03 -8.85
CA ALA A 5 2.31 -14.65 -8.50
C ALA A 5 2.68 -14.31 -7.04
N LEU A 6 2.61 -15.29 -6.14
CA LEU A 6 2.91 -15.08 -4.71
C LEU A 6 4.29 -14.45 -4.45
N PRO A 7 5.41 -14.99 -5.00
CA PRO A 7 6.73 -14.42 -4.75
C PRO A 7 6.86 -12.97 -5.23
N LEU A 8 6.19 -12.60 -6.34
CA LEU A 8 6.24 -11.24 -6.87
C LEU A 8 5.75 -10.22 -5.84
N HIS A 9 4.70 -10.53 -5.08
CA HIS A 9 4.19 -9.65 -4.04
C HIS A 9 5.19 -9.43 -2.89
N PHE A 10 6.10 -10.37 -2.64
CA PHE A 10 7.03 -10.32 -1.50
C PHE A 10 8.39 -9.72 -1.82
N VAL A 11 8.84 -9.74 -3.08
CA VAL A 11 10.22 -9.33 -3.41
C VAL A 11 10.32 -8.23 -4.46
N TYR A 12 9.24 -7.93 -5.21
CA TYR A 12 9.32 -7.02 -6.35
C TYR A 12 9.74 -5.59 -5.98
N ASN A 13 9.14 -5.00 -4.94
CA ASN A 13 9.46 -3.62 -4.52
C ASN A 13 10.84 -3.47 -3.86
N SER A 14 11.54 -4.57 -3.61
CA SER A 14 12.84 -4.59 -2.95
C SER A 14 13.92 -5.28 -3.77
N ALA A 15 13.60 -5.62 -5.03
CA ALA A 15 14.58 -6.14 -5.99
C ALA A 15 15.62 -5.07 -6.37
N VAL A 16 15.19 -3.81 -6.38
CA VAL A 16 16.03 -2.61 -6.52
C VAL A 16 15.58 -1.61 -5.46
N TYR A 17 16.50 -1.09 -4.68
CA TYR A 17 16.23 -0.04 -3.69
C TYR A 17 17.43 0.90 -3.58
N SER A 18 17.18 2.15 -3.17
CA SER A 18 18.21 3.12 -2.85
C SER A 18 18.56 3.06 -1.36
N THR A 19 19.84 3.13 -1.04
CA THR A 19 20.29 3.38 0.33
C THR A 19 20.07 4.84 0.70
N THR A 20 19.95 5.08 1.99
CA THR A 20 20.07 6.43 2.56
C THR A 20 21.40 6.54 3.28
N SER A 21 21.97 7.73 3.31
CA SER A 21 23.29 7.96 3.89
C SER A 21 23.18 8.93 5.06
N THR A 22 23.96 8.67 6.11
CA THR A 22 24.12 9.58 7.26
C THR A 22 25.56 9.57 7.71
N SER A 23 26.06 10.70 8.22
CA SER A 23 27.45 10.85 8.64
C SER A 23 27.57 11.14 10.14
N SER A 24 28.64 10.61 10.74
CA SER A 24 29.22 11.22 11.94
C SER A 24 29.68 12.64 11.60
N TYR A 25 29.66 13.52 12.59
CA TYR A 25 30.11 14.90 12.40
C TYR A 25 30.77 15.43 13.65
N ASN A 26 31.57 16.48 13.48
CA ASN A 26 32.20 17.19 14.56
C ASN A 26 31.49 18.51 14.86
N VAL A 27 31.46 18.88 16.13
CA VAL A 27 30.98 20.18 16.61
C VAL A 27 32.13 20.88 17.30
N TYR A 28 32.48 22.05 16.79
CA TYR A 28 33.55 22.90 17.30
C TYR A 28 32.97 24.18 17.85
N VAL A 29 33.38 24.57 19.05
CA VAL A 29 33.16 25.92 19.59
C VAL A 29 34.50 26.64 19.56
N VAL A 30 34.54 27.79 18.91
CA VAL A 30 35.78 28.54 18.66
C VAL A 30 35.71 29.95 19.23
N ALA A 31 36.88 30.48 19.61
CA ALA A 31 37.02 31.86 20.05
C ALA A 31 36.72 32.86 18.91
N PRO A 32 36.33 34.11 19.21
CA PRO A 32 36.01 35.12 18.19
C PRO A 32 37.16 35.37 17.21
N ASP A 33 38.40 35.30 17.70
CA ASP A 33 39.61 35.53 16.91
C ASP A 33 40.20 34.26 16.27
N PHE A 34 39.51 33.12 16.37
CA PHE A 34 39.98 31.83 15.85
C PHE A 34 40.39 31.88 14.36
N PHE A 35 39.67 32.68 13.59
CA PHE A 35 39.84 32.88 12.16
C PHE A 35 40.95 33.88 11.77
N LYS A 36 41.62 34.50 12.76
CA LYS A 36 42.67 35.52 12.57
C LYS A 36 44.06 34.98 12.98
N ASP A 37 44.41 33.79 12.49
CA ASP A 37 45.69 33.11 12.77
C ASP A 37 45.91 32.73 14.25
N ALA A 38 44.84 32.25 14.88
CA ALA A 38 44.81 31.86 16.27
C ALA A 38 45.66 30.60 16.57
N PHE A 39 46.16 30.43 17.79
CA PHE A 39 47.01 29.30 18.16
C PHE A 39 46.21 27.98 18.20
N VAL A 40 46.58 27.02 17.35
CA VAL A 40 46.12 25.62 17.43
C VAL A 40 47.14 24.84 18.25
N PRO A 41 46.76 24.25 19.41
CA PRO A 41 47.68 23.45 20.21
C PRO A 41 48.26 22.28 19.39
N ALA A 42 49.58 22.08 19.47
CA ALA A 42 50.31 21.06 18.71
C ALA A 42 50.00 19.62 19.14
N ASN A 43 49.40 19.46 20.31
CA ASN A 43 48.63 18.28 20.65
C ASN A 43 47.21 18.78 20.57
N GLY A 44 46.45 18.32 19.59
CA GLY A 44 45.02 18.51 19.60
C GLY A 44 44.47 18.12 20.98
N PRO A 45 43.25 18.53 21.31
CA PRO A 45 42.64 18.23 22.58
C PRO A 45 42.82 16.77 23.05
N GLY A 46 43.00 15.78 22.14
CA GLY A 46 43.34 14.39 22.46
C GLY A 46 44.73 13.81 22.15
N GLY A 47 45.80 14.60 22.09
CA GLY A 47 47.18 14.06 22.16
C GLY A 47 47.66 13.22 20.96
N ASN A 48 46.79 12.96 19.98
CA ASN A 48 47.15 12.33 18.71
C ASN A 48 47.27 13.43 17.65
N GLY A 49 48.41 13.51 16.96
CA GLY A 49 48.74 14.56 15.99
C GLY A 49 47.84 14.65 14.74
N SER A 50 46.73 13.90 14.69
CA SER A 50 45.74 13.94 13.59
C SER A 50 44.88 15.20 13.58
N ASP A 51 44.64 15.84 14.72
CA ASP A 51 43.59 16.88 14.84
C ASP A 51 44.07 18.27 14.38
N ILE A 52 45.39 18.53 14.39
CA ILE A 52 45.97 19.83 14.05
C ILE A 52 45.67 20.22 12.59
N THR A 53 45.72 19.23 11.69
CA THR A 53 45.51 19.44 10.26
C THR A 53 44.06 19.83 9.97
N GLU A 54 43.12 19.24 10.71
CA GLU A 54 41.68 19.52 10.64
C GLU A 54 41.35 20.89 11.23
N TYR A 55 41.91 21.24 12.39
CA TYR A 55 41.75 22.59 12.95
C TYR A 55 42.34 23.66 12.04
N LYS A 56 43.49 23.41 11.41
CA LYS A 56 44.10 24.32 10.43
C LYS A 56 43.25 24.43 9.16
N SER A 57 42.62 23.35 8.68
CA SER A 57 41.69 23.46 7.56
C SER A 57 40.45 24.30 7.89
N ILE A 58 39.95 24.21 9.13
CA ILE A 58 38.84 25.04 9.61
C ILE A 58 39.28 26.51 9.79
N GLN A 59 40.50 26.77 10.29
CA GLN A 59 41.03 28.14 10.37
C GLN A 59 41.20 28.78 8.99
N ASN A 60 41.65 27.99 8.01
CA ASN A 60 41.82 28.43 6.63
C ASN A 60 40.50 28.80 5.93
N LEU A 61 39.33 28.52 6.54
CA LEU A 61 38.02 28.96 6.03
C LEU A 61 37.90 30.48 5.92
N ALA A 62 38.60 31.23 6.76
CA ALA A 62 38.55 32.69 6.77
C ALA A 62 39.53 33.37 5.80
N THR A 63 40.61 32.68 5.43
CA THR A 63 41.68 33.22 4.57
C THR A 63 41.51 32.84 3.09
N PHE A 64 40.71 31.83 2.77
CA PHE A 64 40.42 31.45 1.38
C PHE A 64 38.97 31.73 0.98
N ASN A 65 38.78 32.71 0.10
CA ASN A 65 37.51 33.09 -0.54
C ASN A 65 36.93 31.99 -1.48
N ARG A 66 37.30 30.72 -1.27
CA ARG A 66 36.75 29.50 -1.89
C ARG A 66 35.75 28.77 -0.98
N SER A 67 35.75 29.05 0.32
CA SER A 67 34.99 28.32 1.36
C SER A 67 33.48 28.63 1.41
N ALA A 68 33.02 29.73 0.79
CA ALA A 68 31.61 30.10 0.76
C ALA A 68 30.72 29.08 -0.01
N SER A 69 31.31 28.24 -0.86
CA SER A 69 30.55 27.17 -1.54
C SER A 69 30.32 25.94 -0.67
N GLU A 70 31.27 25.59 0.20
CA GLU A 70 31.27 24.37 1.02
C GLU A 70 30.68 24.58 2.41
N TRP A 71 30.81 25.78 3.00
CA TRP A 71 30.26 26.09 4.33
C TRP A 71 29.11 27.09 4.23
N GLU A 72 28.05 26.86 4.99
CA GLU A 72 26.86 27.70 5.02
C GLU A 72 26.64 28.30 6.41
N ALA A 73 26.47 29.63 6.45
CA ALA A 73 26.14 30.34 7.66
C ALA A 73 24.64 30.27 7.94
N MET A 74 24.26 29.59 9.02
CA MET A 74 22.87 29.35 9.40
C MET A 74 22.53 30.06 10.71
N ASP A 75 21.28 30.50 10.84
CA ASP A 75 20.77 30.96 12.14
C ASP A 75 20.74 29.81 13.15
N MET A 76 21.05 30.10 14.42
CA MET A 76 21.18 29.07 15.45
C MET A 76 19.89 28.23 15.61
N GLN A 77 18.71 28.83 15.47
CA GLN A 77 17.45 28.08 15.54
C GLN A 77 17.30 27.07 14.40
N ALA A 78 17.68 27.48 13.19
CA ALA A 78 17.63 26.60 12.02
C ALA A 78 18.69 25.48 12.12
N LEU A 79 19.87 25.79 12.67
CA LEU A 79 20.94 24.82 12.92
C LEU A 79 20.51 23.77 13.95
N VAL A 80 19.96 24.19 15.08
CA VAL A 80 19.44 23.30 16.12
C VAL A 80 18.34 22.39 15.57
N LYS A 81 17.38 22.96 14.82
CA LYS A 81 16.34 22.18 14.16
C LYS A 81 16.91 21.14 13.19
N ARG A 82 17.95 21.51 12.44
CA ARG A 82 18.58 20.66 11.44
C ARG A 82 19.35 19.49 12.03
N TYR A 83 20.08 19.72 13.10
CA TYR A 83 20.89 18.70 13.78
C TYR A 83 20.09 17.91 14.83
N SER A 84 18.89 18.38 15.20
CA SER A 84 17.95 17.59 16.01
C SER A 84 17.23 16.48 15.23
N SER A 85 17.14 16.59 13.89
CA SER A 85 16.64 15.50 13.07
C SER A 85 17.73 14.43 12.99
N GLY A 86 17.47 13.21 13.46
CA GLY A 86 18.50 12.17 13.62
C GLY A 86 19.26 11.76 12.33
N THR A 87 18.84 12.22 11.16
CA THR A 87 19.55 12.02 9.89
C THR A 87 20.33 13.26 9.47
N VAL A 88 21.66 13.11 9.38
CA VAL A 88 22.61 14.16 8.98
C VAL A 88 23.12 13.83 7.58
N ASP A 89 22.38 14.31 6.57
CA ASP A 89 22.53 13.93 5.14
C ASP A 89 23.10 15.06 4.25
N LYS A 90 22.67 16.32 4.46
CA LYS A 90 23.08 17.48 3.62
C LYS A 90 24.18 18.34 4.25
N TYR A 91 24.39 18.19 5.54
CA TYR A 91 25.44 18.89 6.26
C TYR A 91 26.19 17.91 7.15
N ARG A 92 27.40 18.23 7.57
CA ARG A 92 28.16 17.42 8.54
C ARG A 92 28.67 18.28 9.68
N ASP A 93 29.87 18.82 9.59
CA ASP A 93 30.54 19.50 10.70
C ASP A 93 29.94 20.86 11.00
N VAL A 94 29.99 21.23 12.27
CA VAL A 94 29.42 22.46 12.82
C VAL A 94 30.51 23.26 13.51
N VAL A 95 30.56 24.56 13.23
CA VAL A 95 31.40 25.52 13.94
C VAL A 95 30.53 26.61 14.56
N LEU A 96 30.62 26.74 15.87
CA LEU A 96 29.95 27.75 16.68
C LEU A 96 30.98 28.77 17.14
N VAL A 97 30.68 30.06 16.97
CA VAL A 97 31.59 31.14 17.32
C VAL A 97 31.13 31.77 18.63
N ALA A 98 32.02 31.89 19.60
CA ALA A 98 31.74 32.63 20.83
C ALA A 98 31.55 34.13 20.55
N GLU A 99 30.62 34.77 21.23
CA GLU A 99 30.41 36.23 21.20
C GLU A 99 31.41 36.92 22.13
N GLN A 100 31.56 36.39 23.34
CA GLN A 100 32.53 36.86 24.32
C GLN A 100 33.10 35.64 25.06
N THR A 101 34.40 35.66 25.31
CA THR A 101 35.08 34.65 26.13
C THR A 101 35.71 35.34 27.34
N ASP A 102 35.43 34.81 28.53
CA ASP A 102 36.17 35.21 29.75
C ASP A 102 37.64 34.74 29.71
N PHE A 103 38.00 33.96 28.69
CA PHE A 103 39.31 33.40 28.47
C PHE A 103 40.09 34.18 27.41
N ASN A 104 41.37 34.44 27.70
CA ASN A 104 42.32 35.01 26.74
C ASN A 104 42.92 33.91 25.83
N VAL A 105 42.06 33.13 25.19
CA VAL A 105 42.44 31.98 24.36
C VAL A 105 41.95 32.20 22.94
N SER A 106 42.90 32.25 22.01
CA SER A 106 42.66 32.37 20.59
C SER A 106 42.71 30.97 19.95
N GLY A 107 41.66 30.16 20.14
CA GLY A 107 41.67 28.75 19.72
C GLY A 107 40.30 28.05 19.75
N VAL A 108 40.32 26.72 19.61
CA VAL A 108 39.14 25.86 19.83
C VAL A 108 38.90 25.74 21.34
N LEU A 109 37.70 26.09 21.78
CA LEU A 109 37.27 26.08 23.18
C LEU A 109 36.66 24.73 23.57
N PHE A 110 35.90 24.13 22.64
CA PHE A 110 35.22 22.86 22.85
C PHE A 110 35.14 22.08 21.53
N HIS A 111 35.35 20.76 21.62
CA HIS A 111 35.19 19.82 20.50
C HIS A 111 34.37 18.62 20.96
N TYR A 112 33.36 18.28 20.16
CA TYR A 112 32.52 17.12 20.34
C TYR A 112 32.42 16.33 19.04
N THR A 113 32.64 15.02 19.09
CA THR A 113 32.39 14.12 17.95
C THR A 113 31.04 13.44 18.12
N ALA A 114 30.09 13.79 17.26
CA ALA A 114 28.78 13.19 17.19
C ALA A 114 28.85 11.89 16.39
N ALA A 115 29.04 10.78 17.10
CA ALA A 115 29.13 9.46 16.49
C ALA A 115 27.76 8.96 16.01
N VAL A 116 27.64 8.66 14.72
CA VAL A 116 26.38 8.21 14.11
C VAL A 116 25.90 6.84 14.62
N SER A 117 26.76 6.08 15.30
CA SER A 117 26.44 4.73 15.80
C SER A 117 25.68 4.70 17.12
N ASP A 118 25.56 5.82 17.84
CA ASP A 118 24.80 5.92 19.08
C ASP A 118 23.93 7.18 19.07
N ASP A 119 22.61 6.98 19.00
CA ASP A 119 21.62 8.04 18.88
C ASP A 119 21.61 8.98 20.09
N ARG A 120 22.00 8.47 21.26
CA ARG A 120 22.23 9.33 22.43
C ARG A 120 23.38 10.27 22.12
N ILE A 121 24.52 9.75 21.67
CA ILE A 121 25.75 10.52 21.42
C ILE A 121 25.60 11.48 20.23
N GLN A 122 24.80 11.18 19.22
CA GLN A 122 24.74 12.06 18.05
C GLN A 122 24.16 13.45 18.35
N ASN A 123 23.13 13.56 19.22
CA ASN A 123 22.43 14.82 19.48
C ASN A 123 22.73 15.42 20.87
N LEU A 124 23.56 14.77 21.68
CA LEU A 124 23.82 15.12 23.07
C LEU A 124 24.45 16.51 23.25
N TRP A 125 25.19 17.02 22.26
CA TRP A 125 25.75 18.38 22.32
C TRP A 125 24.64 19.46 22.33
N LEU A 126 23.48 19.21 21.70
CA LEU A 126 22.35 20.14 21.70
C LEU A 126 21.74 20.30 23.11
N CYS A 127 21.85 19.27 23.95
CA CYS A 127 21.32 19.29 25.32
C CYS A 127 21.97 20.36 26.20
N GLN A 128 23.20 20.78 25.87
CA GLN A 128 23.92 21.83 26.59
C GLN A 128 23.21 23.18 26.52
N PHE A 129 22.37 23.42 25.50
CA PHE A 129 21.62 24.66 25.38
C PHE A 129 20.30 24.66 26.16
N PHE A 130 19.72 23.48 26.45
CA PHE A 130 18.30 23.39 26.84
C PHE A 130 18.04 22.77 28.21
N THR A 131 18.89 21.86 28.67
CA THR A 131 18.71 21.17 29.97
C THR A 131 19.73 21.60 31.01
N LYS A 132 19.50 21.29 32.30
CA LYS A 132 20.61 21.30 33.27
C LYS A 132 21.70 20.40 32.68
N PRO A 133 22.96 20.86 32.64
CA PRO A 133 24.06 20.03 32.19
C PRO A 133 23.94 18.64 32.86
N TRP A 134 24.19 17.56 32.12
CA TRP A 134 24.35 16.19 32.66
C TRP A 134 23.07 15.41 33.03
N SER A 135 21.86 15.82 32.64
CA SER A 135 20.67 14.96 32.85
C SER A 135 20.55 13.89 31.76
N TYR A 136 20.58 12.60 32.15
CA TYR A 136 20.20 11.45 31.30
C TYR A 136 18.78 11.55 30.71
N SER A 137 18.00 12.53 31.15
CA SER A 137 16.63 12.81 30.70
C SER A 137 16.55 13.78 29.51
N CYS A 138 17.66 14.16 28.89
CA CYS A 138 17.60 15.05 27.73
C CYS A 138 17.07 14.30 26.50
N ASP A 139 15.79 14.50 26.21
CA ASP A 139 15.16 14.01 25.00
C ASP A 139 15.40 14.99 23.85
N SER A 140 16.30 14.61 22.94
CA SER A 140 16.66 15.45 21.79
C SER A 140 15.55 15.62 20.76
N SER A 141 14.51 14.78 20.81
CA SER A 141 13.40 14.80 19.85
C SER A 141 12.59 16.10 19.87
N ASN A 142 12.52 16.77 21.02
CA ASN A 142 11.77 18.01 21.21
C ASN A 142 12.62 19.29 21.05
N ILE A 143 13.95 19.16 21.02
CA ILE A 143 14.88 20.30 21.03
C ILE A 143 14.74 21.18 19.79
N GLY A 144 14.50 20.60 18.62
CA GLY A 144 14.36 21.35 17.36
C GLY A 144 13.22 22.38 17.35
N ASN A 145 12.22 22.21 18.23
CA ASN A 145 11.06 23.09 18.37
C ASN A 145 11.19 24.08 19.54
N MET A 146 12.23 23.94 20.36
CA MET A 146 12.51 24.87 21.46
C MET A 146 13.24 26.09 20.92
N SER A 147 12.84 27.29 21.36
CA SER A 147 13.53 28.53 21.01
C SER A 147 14.11 29.19 22.25
N ARG A 148 15.25 29.86 22.09
CA ARG A 148 15.86 30.66 23.16
C ARG A 148 16.17 32.08 22.68
N PRO A 149 16.07 33.06 23.60
CA PRO A 149 16.45 34.44 23.31
C PRO A 149 17.98 34.62 23.23
N SER A 150 18.75 33.69 23.80
CA SER A 150 20.21 33.66 23.75
C SER A 150 20.72 32.22 23.76
N TRP A 151 21.87 32.00 23.12
CA TRP A 151 22.52 30.70 23.01
C TRP A 151 23.78 30.72 23.87
N SER A 152 23.80 29.93 24.95
CA SER A 152 24.93 29.87 25.86
C SER A 152 25.23 28.43 26.26
N ILE A 153 26.51 28.11 26.35
CA ILE A 153 27.00 26.82 26.86
C ILE A 153 27.50 27.04 28.30
N GLU A 154 26.99 26.26 29.25
CA GLU A 154 27.39 26.33 30.66
C GLU A 154 28.14 25.06 31.08
N ALA A 155 29.29 25.24 31.74
CA ALA A 155 30.09 24.17 32.34
C ALA A 155 30.12 24.31 33.88
N PRO A 156 29.27 23.59 34.64
CA PRO A 156 29.27 23.63 36.10
C PRO A 156 30.40 22.79 36.71
N ASP A 157 30.86 23.17 37.91
CA ASP A 157 31.78 22.38 38.72
C ASP A 157 31.29 20.92 38.92
N GLY A 158 32.16 19.95 38.64
CA GLY A 158 31.89 18.53 38.90
C GLY A 158 31.27 17.73 37.76
N ALA A 159 31.32 18.24 36.52
CA ALA A 159 31.10 17.49 35.29
C ALA A 159 31.66 16.05 35.37
N SER A 160 30.79 15.05 35.24
CA SER A 160 31.17 13.63 35.26
C SER A 160 32.11 13.31 34.10
N ASP A 161 33.04 12.37 34.31
CA ASP A 161 34.07 11.96 33.33
C ASP A 161 33.50 11.50 31.96
N PHE A 162 32.18 11.29 31.86
CA PHE A 162 31.48 10.81 30.66
C PHE A 162 31.15 11.91 29.64
N PHE A 163 31.07 13.16 30.09
CA PHE A 163 30.72 14.34 29.29
C PHE A 163 31.75 15.46 29.48
N ARG A 164 32.79 15.24 30.28
CA ARG A 164 34.10 15.79 29.94
C ARG A 164 34.45 15.14 28.61
N PRO A 165 34.37 15.81 27.43
CA PRO A 165 35.30 15.43 26.38
C PRO A 165 36.67 15.42 27.07
N GLN A 166 37.48 14.39 26.84
CA GLN A 166 38.75 14.15 27.54
C GLN A 166 39.79 15.28 27.36
N TYR A 167 39.37 16.46 26.89
CA TYR A 167 39.95 17.24 25.83
C TYR A 167 39.43 18.70 25.90
N TRP A 168 39.16 19.24 27.08
CA TRP A 168 39.11 20.69 27.21
C TRP A 168 40.57 21.19 27.22
N THR A 169 40.92 22.11 26.34
CA THR A 169 42.27 22.71 26.28
C THR A 169 42.52 23.67 27.45
N VAL A 170 41.47 24.01 28.20
CA VAL A 170 41.46 24.94 29.32
C VAL A 170 40.68 24.28 30.49
N ASP A 171 41.18 24.39 31.73
CA ASP A 171 40.44 23.94 32.92
C ASP A 171 39.29 24.94 33.19
N ILE A 172 38.11 24.65 32.64
CA ILE A 172 36.95 25.53 32.66
C ILE A 172 36.07 25.16 33.86
N LYS A 173 36.20 25.94 34.94
CA LYS A 173 35.34 25.85 36.14
C LYS A 173 34.31 26.97 36.13
N ASN A 174 33.02 26.61 36.17
CA ASN A 174 31.89 27.53 36.26
C ASN A 174 31.90 28.64 35.21
N VAL A 175 32.04 28.29 33.92
CA VAL A 175 32.04 29.30 32.86
C VAL A 175 30.86 29.13 31.92
N ARG A 176 30.36 30.30 31.50
CA ARG A 176 29.33 30.48 30.50
C ARG A 176 29.97 31.05 29.25
N ILE A 177 29.77 30.38 28.11
CA ILE A 177 30.20 30.86 26.79
C ILE A 177 28.94 31.28 26.05
N ASP A 178 28.77 32.58 25.86
CA ASP A 178 27.71 33.12 25.00
C ASP A 178 28.15 32.97 23.53
N LEU A 179 27.25 32.47 22.69
CA LEU A 179 27.51 32.21 21.28
C LEU A 179 26.87 33.28 20.39
N GLN A 180 27.47 33.52 19.24
CA GLN A 180 26.88 34.34 18.20
C GLN A 180 25.54 33.77 17.72
N ALA A 181 24.67 34.64 17.21
CA ALA A 181 23.36 34.26 16.67
C ALA A 181 23.43 33.34 15.43
N ARG A 182 24.60 33.20 14.80
CA ARG A 182 24.80 32.35 13.61
C ARG A 182 25.94 31.36 13.84
N GLY A 183 25.74 30.14 13.34
CA GLY A 183 26.76 29.10 13.24
C GLY A 183 27.13 28.80 11.80
N LEU A 184 28.26 28.13 11.60
CA LEU A 184 28.69 27.63 10.30
C LEU A 184 28.48 26.12 10.25
N SER A 185 27.98 25.62 9.13
CA SER A 185 27.74 24.20 8.91
C SER A 185 28.30 23.79 7.54
N GLU A 186 29.07 22.72 7.51
CA GLU A 186 29.67 22.22 6.29
C GLU A 186 28.65 21.44 5.47
N LYS A 187 28.51 21.79 4.19
CA LYS A 187 27.68 21.05 3.24
C LYS A 187 28.30 19.69 3.00
N ASN A 188 27.47 18.67 3.12
CA ASN A 188 27.83 17.30 2.89
C ASN A 188 27.18 16.81 1.59
N ASN A 189 27.97 16.20 0.72
CA ASN A 189 27.50 15.55 -0.50
C ASN A 189 27.61 14.03 -0.31
N LEU A 190 26.75 13.46 0.53
CA LEU A 190 26.70 12.02 0.68
C LEU A 190 26.13 11.38 -0.58
N GLU A 191 26.89 10.43 -1.13
CA GLU A 191 26.40 9.62 -2.24
C GLU A 191 25.45 8.53 -1.70
N CYS A 192 24.27 8.42 -2.30
CA CYS A 192 23.36 7.29 -2.08
C CYS A 192 23.66 6.20 -3.12
N ARG A 193 23.53 4.93 -2.73
CA ARG A 193 23.79 3.80 -3.62
C ARG A 193 22.48 3.15 -4.07
N LEU A 194 22.41 2.79 -5.35
CA LEU A 194 21.34 1.94 -5.87
C LEU A 194 21.77 0.48 -5.76
N ILE A 195 21.10 -0.28 -4.90
CA ILE A 195 21.40 -1.70 -4.70
C ILE A 195 20.37 -2.53 -5.47
N ALA A 196 20.86 -3.45 -6.29
CA ALA A 196 20.08 -4.49 -6.92
C ALA A 196 20.41 -5.84 -6.26
N ILE A 197 19.39 -6.60 -5.87
CA ILE A 197 19.57 -7.96 -5.33
C ILE A 197 19.33 -8.96 -6.48
N PRO A 198 20.38 -9.58 -7.06
CA PRO A 198 20.23 -10.44 -8.23
C PRO A 198 19.31 -11.64 -7.99
N LEU A 199 19.28 -12.17 -6.75
CA LEU A 199 18.39 -13.28 -6.39
C LEU A 199 16.91 -12.92 -6.58
N PHE A 200 16.47 -11.73 -6.13
CA PHE A 200 15.09 -11.28 -6.28
C PHE A 200 14.76 -10.97 -7.74
N TRP A 201 15.71 -10.46 -8.52
CA TRP A 201 15.59 -10.32 -9.97
C TRP A 201 15.37 -11.66 -10.66
N TRP A 202 16.16 -12.68 -10.33
CA TRP A 202 15.98 -14.03 -10.89
C TRP A 202 14.63 -14.63 -10.50
N ILE A 203 14.23 -14.54 -9.23
CA ILE A 203 12.93 -15.02 -8.76
C ILE A 203 11.79 -14.36 -9.53
N THR A 204 11.79 -13.02 -9.61
CA THR A 204 10.74 -12.27 -10.30
C THR A 204 10.69 -12.59 -11.80
N THR A 205 11.85 -12.70 -12.45
CA THR A 205 11.96 -13.06 -13.86
C THR A 205 11.41 -14.46 -14.11
N VAL A 206 11.82 -15.47 -13.34
CA VAL A 206 11.34 -16.85 -13.48
C VAL A 206 9.84 -16.94 -13.23
N CYS A 207 9.33 -16.28 -12.19
CA CYS A 207 7.89 -16.22 -11.91
C CYS A 207 7.09 -15.65 -13.09
N ASN A 208 7.55 -14.53 -13.66
CA ASN A 208 6.91 -13.92 -14.83
C ASN A 208 7.00 -14.81 -16.08
N LEU A 209 8.13 -15.49 -16.31
CA LEU A 209 8.27 -16.45 -17.40
C LEU A 209 7.32 -17.63 -17.24
N VAL A 210 7.16 -18.17 -16.02
CA VAL A 210 6.19 -19.23 -15.74
C VAL A 210 4.77 -18.75 -15.99
N ILE A 211 4.41 -17.53 -15.55
CA ILE A 211 3.11 -16.93 -15.83
C ILE A 211 2.89 -16.80 -17.34
N ALA A 212 3.87 -16.28 -18.08
CA ALA A 212 3.81 -16.13 -19.53
C ALA A 212 3.69 -17.48 -20.25
N ALA A 213 4.43 -18.50 -19.82
CA ALA A 213 4.34 -19.86 -20.34
C ALA A 213 2.96 -20.48 -20.08
N CYS A 214 2.39 -20.28 -18.88
CA CYS A 214 1.03 -20.71 -18.57
C CYS A 214 -0.01 -20.01 -19.46
N LEU A 215 0.09 -18.68 -19.63
CA LEU A 215 -0.82 -17.90 -20.49
C LEU A 215 -0.72 -18.36 -21.95
N SER A 216 0.51 -18.49 -22.46
CA SER A 216 0.76 -18.93 -23.84
C SER A 216 0.28 -20.36 -24.06
N GLY A 217 0.51 -21.25 -23.09
CA GLY A 217 -0.02 -22.61 -23.10
C GLY A 217 -1.55 -22.64 -23.13
N MET A 218 -2.23 -21.81 -22.33
CA MET A 218 -3.69 -21.70 -22.39
C MET A 218 -4.15 -21.23 -23.78
N CYS A 219 -3.48 -20.23 -24.37
CA CYS A 219 -3.81 -19.75 -25.71
C CYS A 219 -3.58 -20.81 -26.82
N TRP A 220 -2.55 -21.64 -26.70
CA TRP A 220 -2.22 -22.64 -27.73
C TRP A 220 -3.03 -23.94 -27.60
N PHE A 221 -3.21 -24.44 -26.39
CA PHE A 221 -3.84 -25.74 -26.16
C PHE A 221 -5.37 -25.64 -26.01
N HIS A 222 -5.91 -24.50 -25.58
CA HIS A 222 -7.35 -24.35 -25.37
C HIS A 222 -7.99 -23.59 -26.53
N ARG A 223 -8.48 -24.34 -27.53
CA ARG A 223 -9.27 -23.81 -28.66
C ARG A 223 -10.79 -23.92 -28.46
N SER A 224 -11.23 -24.50 -27.35
CA SER A 224 -12.65 -24.61 -27.01
C SER A 224 -13.25 -23.23 -26.74
N THR A 225 -14.54 -23.05 -27.06
CA THR A 225 -15.31 -21.84 -26.75
C THR A 225 -15.27 -21.60 -25.23
N PRO A 226 -14.62 -20.53 -24.74
CA PRO A 226 -14.44 -20.34 -23.31
C PRO A 226 -15.74 -19.80 -22.69
N LEU A 227 -16.18 -20.39 -21.59
CA LEU A 227 -17.36 -19.98 -20.84
C LEU A 227 -16.97 -18.92 -19.79
N VAL A 228 -16.70 -17.69 -20.24
CA VAL A 228 -16.14 -16.62 -19.39
C VAL A 228 -17.23 -15.69 -18.88
N THR A 229 -18.22 -15.37 -19.71
CA THR A 229 -19.33 -14.48 -19.36
C THR A 229 -20.63 -15.24 -19.18
N ILE A 230 -21.61 -14.57 -18.54
CA ILE A 230 -22.98 -15.07 -18.48
C ILE A 230 -23.52 -15.30 -19.90
N GLY A 231 -23.19 -14.42 -20.84
CA GLY A 231 -23.58 -14.57 -22.24
C GLY A 231 -23.05 -15.85 -22.86
N ASP A 232 -21.79 -16.23 -22.61
CA ASP A 232 -21.23 -17.50 -23.11
C ASP A 232 -22.02 -18.70 -22.57
N VAL A 233 -22.43 -18.64 -21.30
CA VAL A 233 -23.20 -19.70 -20.65
C VAL A 233 -24.63 -19.75 -21.18
N ILE A 234 -25.28 -18.60 -21.41
CA ILE A 234 -26.61 -18.54 -22.03
C ILE A 234 -26.56 -19.06 -23.48
N ASP A 235 -25.59 -18.62 -24.28
CA ASP A 235 -25.40 -19.08 -25.67
C ASP A 235 -25.21 -20.60 -25.74
N SER A 236 -24.41 -21.16 -24.82
CA SER A 236 -24.20 -22.59 -24.68
C SER A 236 -25.49 -23.33 -24.34
N PHE A 237 -26.25 -22.89 -23.32
CA PHE A 237 -27.50 -23.56 -22.92
C PHE A 237 -28.67 -23.33 -23.88
N LEU A 238 -28.69 -22.24 -24.63
CA LEU A 238 -29.66 -22.03 -25.72
C LEU A 238 -29.37 -22.98 -26.90
N THR A 239 -28.09 -23.17 -27.22
CA THR A 239 -27.68 -24.09 -28.29
C THR A 239 -27.88 -25.55 -27.86
N ARG A 240 -27.52 -25.86 -26.60
CA ARG A 240 -27.60 -27.20 -25.99
C ARG A 240 -28.19 -27.10 -24.56
N PRO A 241 -29.54 -27.14 -24.42
CA PRO A 241 -30.21 -27.17 -23.14
C PRO A 241 -29.78 -28.38 -22.31
N SER A 242 -29.75 -28.19 -21.00
CA SER A 242 -29.40 -29.26 -20.05
C SER A 242 -30.54 -30.27 -19.94
N GLU A 243 -30.22 -31.56 -20.04
CA GLU A 243 -31.17 -32.65 -19.77
C GLU A 243 -31.33 -32.92 -18.27
N GLU A 244 -30.34 -32.55 -17.46
CA GLU A 244 -30.32 -32.81 -16.01
C GLU A 244 -31.20 -31.83 -15.21
N ILE A 245 -31.41 -30.62 -15.73
CA ILE A 245 -32.13 -29.56 -15.04
C ILE A 245 -33.56 -29.44 -15.61
N PRO A 246 -34.62 -29.69 -14.82
CA PRO A 246 -35.99 -29.66 -15.33
C PRO A 246 -36.45 -28.23 -15.67
N LYS A 247 -37.34 -28.11 -16.65
CA LYS A 247 -37.94 -26.84 -17.11
C LYS A 247 -38.68 -26.09 -16.00
N SER A 248 -39.33 -26.82 -15.10
CA SER A 248 -40.00 -26.29 -13.90
C SER A 248 -39.05 -25.51 -12.97
N GLY A 249 -37.73 -25.72 -13.11
CA GLY A 249 -36.69 -24.98 -12.41
C GLY A 249 -36.60 -23.49 -12.78
N CYS A 250 -37.19 -23.05 -13.89
CA CYS A 250 -37.05 -21.67 -14.41
C CYS A 250 -37.51 -20.57 -13.44
N THR A 251 -38.37 -20.89 -12.48
CA THR A 251 -38.87 -19.93 -11.48
C THR A 251 -38.01 -19.87 -10.22
N TYR A 252 -37.00 -20.74 -10.10
CA TYR A 252 -36.18 -20.89 -8.91
C TYR A 252 -34.90 -20.05 -8.98
N GLY A 253 -34.61 -19.36 -7.87
CA GLY A 253 -33.31 -18.71 -7.70
C GLY A 253 -32.26 -19.69 -7.18
N TYR A 254 -31.00 -19.24 -7.17
CA TYR A 254 -29.83 -20.02 -6.80
C TYR A 254 -29.94 -20.76 -5.45
N GLY A 255 -30.72 -20.23 -4.50
CA GLY A 255 -30.92 -20.85 -3.19
C GLY A 255 -31.55 -22.24 -3.25
N ALA A 256 -32.37 -22.52 -4.27
CA ALA A 256 -33.02 -23.83 -4.44
C ALA A 256 -32.04 -24.89 -4.99
N PHE A 257 -31.03 -24.47 -5.73
CA PHE A 257 -30.02 -25.32 -6.33
C PHE A 257 -28.81 -25.59 -5.42
N LYS A 258 -28.80 -25.07 -4.18
CA LYS A 258 -27.72 -25.32 -3.21
C LYS A 258 -27.60 -26.79 -2.79
N ASN A 259 -28.71 -27.52 -2.79
CA ASN A 259 -28.76 -28.94 -2.48
C ASN A 259 -29.09 -29.72 -3.75
N MET A 260 -28.06 -30.05 -4.53
CA MET A 260 -28.19 -30.71 -5.84
C MET A 260 -28.91 -32.07 -5.77
N PHE A 261 -28.99 -32.68 -4.59
CA PHE A 261 -29.63 -33.97 -4.33
C PHE A 261 -31.14 -33.90 -4.02
N ARG A 262 -31.82 -32.78 -4.28
CA ARG A 262 -33.30 -32.71 -4.24
C ARG A 262 -33.86 -32.55 -5.65
N PRO A 263 -34.10 -33.65 -6.40
CA PRO A 263 -34.32 -33.62 -7.84
C PRO A 263 -35.70 -33.13 -8.27
N THR A 264 -36.65 -32.93 -7.35
CA THR A 264 -38.01 -32.52 -7.69
C THR A 264 -38.23 -31.03 -7.46
N LEU A 265 -37.83 -30.22 -8.44
CA LEU A 265 -38.26 -28.82 -8.55
C LEU A 265 -39.66 -28.80 -9.16
N TRP A 266 -40.68 -28.63 -8.32
CA TRP A 266 -42.06 -28.62 -8.78
C TRP A 266 -42.44 -27.31 -9.48
N PRO A 267 -43.32 -27.37 -10.49
CA PRO A 267 -44.02 -26.20 -11.03
C PRO A 267 -44.52 -25.27 -9.93
N ARG A 268 -44.24 -23.97 -10.07
CA ARG A 268 -44.74 -22.96 -9.12
C ARG A 268 -44.97 -21.63 -9.83
N PRO A 269 -45.96 -20.84 -9.40
CA PRO A 269 -46.17 -19.51 -9.94
C PRO A 269 -44.95 -18.61 -9.66
N TYR A 270 -44.67 -17.71 -10.59
CA TYR A 270 -43.56 -16.77 -10.47
C TYR A 270 -44.07 -15.33 -10.52
N VAL A 271 -43.78 -14.61 -9.44
CA VAL A 271 -44.02 -13.17 -9.35
C VAL A 271 -42.67 -12.51 -9.14
N PRO A 272 -42.24 -11.61 -10.04
CA PRO A 272 -40.93 -11.03 -9.97
C PRO A 272 -40.85 -10.10 -8.74
N ARG A 273 -39.77 -10.22 -7.97
CA ARG A 273 -39.57 -9.49 -6.71
C ARG A 273 -38.37 -8.57 -6.80
N LYS A 274 -38.50 -7.35 -6.27
CA LYS A 274 -37.37 -6.45 -6.07
C LYS A 274 -36.35 -7.08 -5.11
N ALA A 275 -35.10 -7.19 -5.55
CA ALA A 275 -33.99 -7.65 -4.74
C ALA A 275 -32.89 -6.57 -4.71
N ARG A 276 -32.24 -6.40 -3.56
CA ARG A 276 -31.08 -5.52 -3.40
C ARG A 276 -29.81 -6.22 -3.89
N TRP A 277 -28.82 -5.44 -4.29
CA TRP A 277 -27.57 -5.94 -4.88
C TRP A 277 -26.83 -6.92 -3.98
N TRP A 278 -26.84 -6.69 -2.66
CA TRP A 278 -26.17 -7.58 -1.71
C TRP A 278 -26.70 -9.03 -1.73
N ARG A 279 -27.97 -9.25 -2.11
CA ARG A 279 -28.58 -10.59 -2.09
C ARG A 279 -27.98 -11.55 -3.10
N ALA A 280 -27.49 -11.06 -4.24
CA ALA A 280 -26.88 -11.89 -5.28
C ALA A 280 -25.60 -12.59 -4.79
N VAL A 281 -24.82 -11.87 -3.98
CA VAL A 281 -23.53 -12.33 -3.44
C VAL A 281 -23.73 -13.32 -2.28
N GLY A 282 -24.79 -13.13 -1.49
CA GLY A 282 -25.10 -13.93 -0.32
C GLY A 282 -24.36 -13.49 0.96
N LEU A 283 -24.97 -13.78 2.10
CA LEU A 283 -24.51 -13.27 3.40
C LEU A 283 -23.11 -13.79 3.80
N GLN A 284 -22.78 -15.05 3.47
CA GLN A 284 -21.50 -15.67 3.82
C GLN A 284 -20.30 -14.97 3.17
N ARG A 285 -20.38 -14.64 1.87
CA ARG A 285 -19.30 -13.95 1.15
C ARG A 285 -19.14 -12.52 1.65
N TRP A 286 -20.26 -11.84 1.92
CA TRP A 286 -20.26 -10.53 2.53
C TRP A 286 -19.64 -10.53 3.92
N SER A 287 -20.03 -11.47 4.79
CA SER A 287 -19.49 -11.57 6.15
C SER A 287 -18.00 -11.86 6.14
N LEU A 288 -17.54 -12.81 5.32
CA LEU A 288 -16.11 -13.12 5.19
C LEU A 288 -15.30 -11.93 4.69
N THR A 289 -15.79 -11.23 3.66
CA THR A 289 -15.08 -10.05 3.11
C THR A 289 -15.09 -8.88 4.09
N THR A 290 -16.18 -8.70 4.83
CA THR A 290 -16.32 -7.65 5.85
C THR A 290 -15.42 -7.94 7.05
N ILE A 291 -15.39 -9.18 7.54
CA ILE A 291 -14.49 -9.61 8.61
C ILE A 291 -13.04 -9.39 8.18
N TRP A 292 -12.66 -9.86 6.98
CA TRP A 292 -11.32 -9.64 6.42
C TRP A 292 -10.95 -8.15 6.40
N PHE A 293 -11.84 -7.30 5.86
CA PHE A 293 -11.60 -5.86 5.78
C PHE A 293 -11.38 -5.23 7.17
N PHE A 294 -12.26 -5.51 8.13
CA PHE A 294 -12.12 -4.95 9.47
C PHE A 294 -10.92 -5.52 10.23
N SER A 295 -10.51 -6.77 9.99
CA SER A 295 -9.27 -7.31 10.52
C SER A 295 -8.05 -6.56 10.00
N VAL A 296 -7.97 -6.33 8.68
CA VAL A 296 -6.87 -5.56 8.07
C VAL A 296 -6.90 -4.11 8.56
N LEU A 297 -8.08 -3.47 8.60
CA LEU A 297 -8.23 -2.11 9.09
C LEU A 297 -7.78 -1.97 10.55
N THR A 298 -8.12 -2.93 11.40
CA THR A 298 -7.70 -2.94 12.81
C THR A 298 -6.18 -3.04 12.93
N ILE A 299 -5.54 -3.92 12.13
CA ILE A 299 -4.07 -4.04 12.13
C ILE A 299 -3.42 -2.71 11.73
N VAL A 300 -3.91 -2.06 10.68
CA VAL A 300 -3.36 -0.78 10.20
C VAL A 300 -3.64 0.34 11.22
N LEU A 301 -4.81 0.36 11.86
CA LEU A 301 -5.14 1.34 12.90
C LEU A 301 -4.26 1.18 14.14
N VAL A 302 -4.04 -0.06 14.61
CA VAL A 302 -3.15 -0.32 15.74
C VAL A 302 -1.72 0.10 15.40
N ALA A 303 -1.22 -0.25 14.21
CA ALA A 303 0.09 0.22 13.75
C ALA A 303 0.15 1.75 13.69
N PHE A 304 -0.86 2.40 13.12
CA PHE A 304 -0.94 3.85 13.03
C PHE A 304 -0.92 4.52 14.41
N VAL A 305 -1.73 4.05 15.37
CA VAL A 305 -1.76 4.60 16.73
C VAL A 305 -0.43 4.37 17.44
N TYR A 306 0.18 3.19 17.29
CA TYR A 306 1.48 2.88 17.87
C TYR A 306 2.58 3.81 17.33
N PHE A 307 2.61 4.03 16.02
CA PHE A 307 3.66 4.82 15.37
C PHE A 307 3.40 6.34 15.42
N ALA A 308 2.15 6.79 15.43
CA ALA A 308 1.80 8.20 15.48
C ALA A 308 1.61 8.72 16.91
N GLY A 309 1.45 7.83 17.91
CA GLY A 309 1.03 8.19 19.26
C GLY A 309 2.16 8.45 20.25
N GLY A 310 3.37 7.96 20.03
CA GLY A 310 4.47 8.10 21.00
C GLY A 310 4.06 7.73 22.45
N SER A 311 4.71 8.34 23.45
CA SER A 311 4.31 8.23 24.86
C SER A 311 3.18 9.19 25.27
N ASP A 312 2.89 10.23 24.47
CA ASP A 312 2.05 11.37 24.87
C ASP A 312 0.74 11.52 24.05
N GLY A 313 0.45 10.61 23.12
CA GLY A 313 -0.78 10.57 22.32
C GLY A 313 -0.61 11.00 20.84
N VAL A 314 -1.62 10.74 20.01
CA VAL A 314 -1.57 11.02 18.56
C VAL A 314 -1.81 12.51 18.27
N SER A 315 -0.75 13.24 17.91
CA SER A 315 -0.84 14.64 17.45
C SER A 315 -0.97 14.71 15.92
N VAL A 316 -1.96 15.46 15.44
CA VAL A 316 -2.15 15.71 13.99
C VAL A 316 -0.94 16.43 13.38
N LYS A 317 -0.25 17.28 14.15
CA LYS A 317 0.95 17.95 13.64
C LYS A 317 2.04 16.94 13.32
N ASP A 318 2.22 15.92 14.16
CA ASP A 318 3.29 14.93 14.02
C ASP A 318 3.06 13.98 12.85
N VAL A 319 1.79 13.70 12.51
CA VAL A 319 1.39 12.93 11.32
C VAL A 319 1.79 13.63 10.02
N PHE A 320 1.72 14.97 9.98
CA PHE A 320 1.97 15.76 8.77
C PHE A 320 3.34 16.45 8.75
N SER A 321 4.00 16.67 9.90
CA SER A 321 5.30 17.33 9.99
C SER A 321 6.47 16.39 9.76
N ASN A 322 6.31 15.11 10.12
CA ASN A 322 7.36 14.08 10.06
C ASN A 322 7.12 13.08 8.91
N GLY A 323 6.07 13.27 8.12
CA GLY A 323 5.55 12.29 7.17
C GLY A 323 5.84 12.65 5.71
N GLY A 324 7.09 12.57 5.25
CA GLY A 324 7.34 12.48 3.82
C GLY A 324 6.87 11.13 3.27
N PHE A 325 6.37 11.11 2.03
CA PHE A 325 6.14 9.84 1.33
C PHE A 325 7.49 9.26 0.91
N GLY A 326 7.85 8.08 1.42
CA GLY A 326 9.03 7.34 0.96
C GLY A 326 10.39 7.93 1.35
N SER A 327 10.43 9.03 2.11
CA SER A 327 11.66 9.54 2.69
C SER A 327 11.93 8.81 3.99
N PHE A 328 13.06 8.10 4.07
CA PHE A 328 13.51 7.53 5.33
C PHE A 328 13.94 8.66 6.27
N ASP A 329 13.15 8.87 7.33
CA ASP A 329 13.58 9.57 8.52
C ASP A 329 14.07 8.51 9.53
N ARG A 330 15.24 8.73 10.14
CA ARG A 330 15.76 7.85 11.20
C ARG A 330 14.76 7.72 12.36
N ASN A 331 14.01 8.79 12.65
CA ASN A 331 12.96 8.76 13.68
C ASN A 331 11.76 7.87 13.30
N ALA A 332 11.63 7.57 12.00
CA ALA A 332 10.63 6.68 11.44
C ALA A 332 11.17 5.25 11.17
N ALA A 333 12.28 4.86 11.82
CA ALA A 333 12.82 3.51 11.79
C ALA A 333 12.27 2.63 12.93
N ILE A 334 12.06 1.33 12.65
CA ILE A 334 11.63 0.36 13.67
C ILE A 334 12.86 -0.29 14.33
N TRP A 335 13.30 0.29 15.45
CA TRP A 335 14.54 -0.11 16.15
C TRP A 335 14.54 -1.53 16.73
N GLY A 336 13.36 -2.13 16.94
CA GLY A 336 13.23 -3.53 17.40
C GLY A 336 13.69 -4.59 16.39
N PHE A 337 13.87 -4.19 15.12
CA PHE A 337 14.37 -5.06 14.05
C PHE A 337 15.84 -4.81 13.68
N ASN A 338 16.52 -3.92 14.41
CA ASN A 338 17.89 -3.57 14.10
C ASN A 338 18.83 -4.73 14.39
N THR A 339 19.57 -5.11 13.35
CA THR A 339 20.69 -6.03 13.50
C THR A 339 21.90 -5.22 13.96
N ALA A 340 22.05 -5.08 15.28
CA ALA A 340 23.19 -4.40 15.92
C ALA A 340 24.55 -5.10 15.70
N SER A 341 24.60 -6.12 14.86
CA SER A 341 25.79 -6.90 14.52
C SER A 341 26.48 -6.30 13.30
N THR A 342 27.80 -6.12 13.40
CA THR A 342 28.71 -5.53 12.40
C THR A 342 28.70 -6.21 11.02
N VAL A 343 28.06 -7.37 10.88
CA VAL A 343 27.80 -8.02 9.59
C VAL A 343 26.34 -8.44 9.53
N VAL A 344 25.50 -7.68 8.82
CA VAL A 344 24.13 -8.12 8.53
C VAL A 344 24.21 -9.26 7.51
N ALA A 345 24.12 -10.49 8.00
CA ALA A 345 24.07 -11.67 7.13
C ALA A 345 22.93 -11.51 6.10
N PRO A 346 23.11 -11.92 4.83
CA PRO A 346 22.09 -11.77 3.78
C PRO A 346 20.71 -12.26 4.19
N ARG A 347 20.66 -13.34 4.99
CA ARG A 347 19.42 -13.92 5.54
C ARG A 347 18.59 -12.94 6.38
N GLU A 348 19.24 -12.07 7.16
CA GLU A 348 18.53 -11.12 8.03
C GLU A 348 17.97 -9.96 7.19
N LYS A 349 18.73 -9.49 6.18
CA LYS A 349 18.21 -8.51 5.19
C LYS A 349 16.98 -9.06 4.47
N TRP A 350 17.01 -10.31 4.04
CA TRP A 350 15.88 -10.92 3.32
C TRP A 350 14.62 -11.03 4.18
N ARG A 351 14.75 -11.33 5.48
CA ARG A 351 13.60 -11.33 6.40
C ARG A 351 12.91 -9.97 6.46
N LEU A 352 13.70 -8.90 6.56
CA LEU A 352 13.16 -7.53 6.57
C LEU A 352 12.48 -7.18 5.25
N VAL A 353 13.06 -7.56 4.11
CA VAL A 353 12.45 -7.37 2.80
C VAL A 353 11.10 -8.08 2.69
N LEU A 354 11.02 -9.35 3.09
CA LEU A 354 9.77 -10.11 3.05
C LEU A 354 8.71 -9.49 3.98
N LEU A 355 9.12 -9.03 5.16
CA LEU A 355 8.24 -8.38 6.11
C LEU A 355 7.70 -7.03 5.58
N ALA A 356 8.56 -6.21 4.99
CA ALA A 356 8.19 -4.93 4.36
C ALA A 356 7.16 -5.10 3.24
N ASN A 357 7.17 -6.25 2.54
CA ASN A 357 6.29 -6.54 1.42
C ASN A 357 5.06 -7.40 1.77
N THR A 358 4.96 -7.88 3.01
CA THR A 358 3.80 -8.67 3.46
C THR A 358 2.47 -7.91 3.35
N PRO A 359 2.39 -6.60 3.68
CA PRO A 359 1.16 -5.82 3.50
C PRO A 359 0.62 -5.85 2.05
N GLN A 360 1.47 -5.82 1.04
CA GLN A 360 1.12 -5.78 -0.38
C GLN A 360 0.38 -7.05 -0.79
N PHE A 361 0.78 -8.21 -0.25
CA PHE A 361 0.07 -9.47 -0.42
C PHE A 361 -1.34 -9.41 0.21
N VAL A 362 -1.46 -8.94 1.45
CA VAL A 362 -2.74 -8.80 2.16
C VAL A 362 -3.69 -7.90 1.39
N PHE A 363 -3.21 -6.76 0.87
CA PHE A 363 -4.02 -5.84 0.06
C PHE A 363 -4.39 -6.42 -1.31
N SER A 364 -3.56 -7.28 -1.89
CA SER A 364 -3.89 -8.00 -3.13
C SER A 364 -5.04 -8.99 -2.93
N MET A 365 -5.09 -9.66 -1.77
CA MET A 365 -6.23 -10.50 -1.40
C MET A 365 -7.51 -9.67 -1.23
N THR A 366 -7.43 -8.48 -0.61
CA THR A 366 -8.56 -7.55 -0.50
C THR A 366 -9.11 -7.16 -1.88
N TYR A 367 -8.24 -6.89 -2.86
CA TYR A 367 -8.63 -6.64 -4.24
C TYR A 367 -9.43 -7.81 -4.82
N LEU A 368 -8.96 -9.06 -4.67
CA LEU A 368 -9.67 -10.24 -5.19
C LEU A 368 -11.06 -10.41 -4.59
N LEU A 369 -11.20 -10.19 -3.27
CA LEU A 369 -12.49 -10.27 -2.58
C LEU A 369 -13.46 -9.20 -3.08
N TYR A 370 -12.99 -7.95 -3.24
CA TYR A 370 -13.84 -6.85 -3.73
C TYR A 370 -14.22 -7.05 -5.18
N ASN A 371 -13.26 -7.51 -6.01
CA ASN A 371 -13.51 -7.86 -7.40
C ASN A 371 -14.57 -8.97 -7.51
N ALA A 372 -14.51 -9.99 -6.65
CA ALA A 372 -15.50 -11.06 -6.63
C ALA A 372 -16.92 -10.55 -6.28
N ILE A 373 -17.04 -9.64 -5.30
CA ILE A 373 -18.32 -9.02 -4.92
C ILE A 373 -18.87 -8.17 -6.07
N LEU A 374 -18.08 -7.24 -6.59
CA LEU A 374 -18.51 -6.32 -7.66
C LEU A 374 -18.88 -7.08 -8.94
N THR A 375 -18.06 -8.07 -9.33
CA THR A 375 -18.33 -8.90 -10.50
C THR A 375 -19.65 -9.64 -10.33
N THR A 376 -19.92 -10.23 -9.17
CA THR A 376 -21.18 -10.95 -8.92
C THR A 376 -22.40 -10.01 -8.96
N MET A 377 -22.29 -8.80 -8.41
CA MET A 377 -23.39 -7.81 -8.47
C MET A 377 -23.69 -7.36 -9.90
N LEU A 378 -22.65 -7.02 -10.67
CA LEU A 378 -22.83 -6.52 -12.03
C LEU A 378 -23.26 -7.64 -12.99
N ALA A 379 -22.77 -8.86 -12.78
CA ALA A 379 -23.25 -10.08 -13.41
C ALA A 379 -24.76 -10.27 -13.19
N GLU A 380 -25.22 -10.19 -11.94
CA GLU A 380 -26.64 -10.27 -11.63
C GLU A 380 -27.44 -9.11 -12.24
N HIS A 381 -26.88 -7.91 -12.28
CA HIS A 381 -27.56 -6.77 -12.91
C HIS A 381 -27.76 -6.98 -14.41
N GLU A 382 -26.77 -7.52 -15.12
CA GLU A 382 -26.88 -7.89 -16.54
C GLU A 382 -27.91 -9.01 -16.74
N TRP A 383 -27.90 -10.03 -15.89
CA TRP A 383 -28.91 -11.10 -15.90
C TRP A 383 -30.33 -10.56 -15.77
N GLN A 384 -30.58 -9.71 -14.78
CA GLN A 384 -31.92 -9.17 -14.50
C GLN A 384 -32.45 -8.26 -15.62
N ALA A 385 -31.58 -7.68 -16.44
CA ALA A 385 -31.97 -6.82 -17.56
C ALA A 385 -32.72 -7.58 -18.67
N PHE A 386 -32.41 -8.87 -18.86
CA PHE A 386 -33.07 -9.70 -19.88
C PHE A 386 -34.55 -9.97 -19.57
N GLY A 387 -34.96 -9.90 -18.30
CA GLY A 387 -36.37 -10.01 -17.91
C GLY A 387 -37.16 -8.71 -18.06
N GLN A 388 -36.57 -7.64 -18.60
CA GLN A 388 -37.24 -6.35 -18.80
C GLN A 388 -37.34 -5.97 -20.27
N GLN A 389 -36.25 -6.18 -21.00
CA GLN A 389 -36.14 -5.75 -22.39
C GLN A 389 -35.24 -6.70 -23.19
N PRO A 390 -35.50 -6.86 -24.50
CA PRO A 390 -34.62 -7.63 -25.36
C PRO A 390 -33.22 -7.02 -25.42
N ALA A 391 -32.20 -7.85 -25.24
CA ALA A 391 -30.80 -7.45 -25.31
C ALA A 391 -29.95 -8.49 -26.03
N MET A 392 -28.88 -8.04 -26.68
CA MET A 392 -27.89 -8.90 -27.31
C MET A 392 -26.97 -9.52 -26.24
N LEU A 393 -26.65 -10.81 -26.38
CA LEU A 393 -25.71 -11.48 -25.49
C LEU A 393 -24.30 -10.92 -25.62
N ARG A 394 -23.63 -10.76 -24.49
CA ARG A 394 -22.22 -10.35 -24.41
C ARG A 394 -21.34 -11.59 -24.22
N VAL A 395 -20.64 -11.99 -25.27
CA VAL A 395 -19.92 -13.27 -25.37
C VAL A 395 -18.45 -13.06 -25.76
N SER A 396 -17.61 -14.01 -25.38
CA SER A 396 -16.17 -14.01 -25.65
C SER A 396 -15.85 -14.14 -27.13
N GLN A 397 -16.66 -14.90 -27.87
CA GLN A 397 -16.53 -15.11 -29.32
C GLN A 397 -17.86 -14.75 -29.99
N PRO A 398 -18.07 -13.49 -30.40
CA PRO A 398 -19.35 -13.04 -30.94
C PRO A 398 -19.63 -13.63 -32.32
N ARG A 399 -20.88 -14.05 -32.53
CA ARG A 399 -21.44 -14.42 -33.84
C ARG A 399 -22.75 -13.68 -34.09
N GLY A 400 -23.01 -13.33 -35.35
CA GLY A 400 -24.20 -12.58 -35.74
C GLY A 400 -24.30 -11.21 -35.07
N GLY A 401 -25.40 -10.95 -34.36
CA GLY A 401 -25.66 -9.70 -33.65
C GLY A 401 -25.13 -9.63 -32.22
N GLN A 402 -24.43 -10.66 -31.73
CA GLN A 402 -23.88 -10.68 -30.36
C GLN A 402 -22.79 -9.62 -30.16
N ARG A 403 -22.61 -9.19 -28.90
CA ARG A 403 -21.58 -8.21 -28.53
C ARG A 403 -20.35 -8.93 -27.97
N SER A 404 -19.17 -8.46 -28.32
CA SER A 404 -17.93 -8.94 -27.69
C SER A 404 -17.85 -8.52 -26.22
N THR A 405 -17.16 -9.30 -25.41
CA THR A 405 -16.86 -8.94 -24.02
C THR A 405 -15.99 -7.69 -23.94
N LEU A 406 -16.02 -7.07 -22.76
CA LEU A 406 -15.09 -5.99 -22.46
C LEU A 406 -13.72 -6.59 -22.13
N PHE A 407 -12.65 -5.86 -22.47
CA PHE A 407 -11.28 -6.25 -22.10
C PHE A 407 -11.13 -6.38 -20.57
N LEU A 408 -11.80 -5.50 -19.82
CA LEU A 408 -12.01 -5.64 -18.38
C LEU A 408 -13.33 -6.36 -18.13
N SER A 409 -13.32 -7.41 -17.29
CA SER A 409 -14.54 -8.16 -16.93
C SER A 409 -15.69 -7.25 -16.45
N LEU A 410 -15.35 -6.19 -15.70
CA LEU A 410 -16.28 -5.18 -15.21
C LEU A 410 -16.50 -4.07 -16.25
N PRO A 411 -17.73 -3.50 -16.36
CA PRO A 411 -17.97 -2.26 -17.09
C PRO A 411 -16.98 -1.16 -16.69
N TYR A 412 -16.47 -0.41 -17.67
CA TYR A 412 -15.40 0.58 -17.45
C TYR A 412 -15.74 1.63 -16.38
N GLN A 413 -17.02 1.97 -16.21
CA GLN A 413 -17.52 2.88 -15.18
C GLN A 413 -17.22 2.42 -13.74
N TYR A 414 -17.10 1.11 -13.52
CA TYR A 414 -16.74 0.52 -12.23
C TYR A 414 -15.32 -0.03 -12.23
N GLY A 415 -14.91 -0.68 -13.32
CA GLY A 415 -13.61 -1.33 -13.45
C GLY A 415 -12.43 -0.36 -13.43
N VAL A 416 -12.51 0.76 -14.17
CA VAL A 416 -11.39 1.72 -14.25
C VAL A 416 -11.16 2.41 -12.90
N PRO A 417 -12.18 3.02 -12.23
CA PRO A 417 -11.97 3.60 -10.91
C PRO A 417 -11.46 2.58 -9.89
N PHE A 418 -11.97 1.35 -9.92
CA PHE A 418 -11.54 0.29 -9.02
C PHE A 418 -10.06 -0.08 -9.21
N LEU A 419 -9.58 -0.17 -10.45
CA LEU A 419 -8.17 -0.42 -10.75
C LEU A 419 -7.27 0.75 -10.34
N VAL A 420 -7.70 1.99 -10.59
CA VAL A 420 -6.94 3.18 -10.17
C VAL A 420 -6.82 3.25 -8.66
N ILE A 421 -7.91 3.05 -7.93
CA ILE A 421 -7.91 3.03 -6.45
C ILE A 421 -7.04 1.88 -5.94
N SER A 422 -7.16 0.69 -6.55
CA SER A 422 -6.33 -0.47 -6.17
C SER A 422 -4.84 -0.20 -6.40
N GLY A 423 -4.47 0.42 -7.53
CA GLY A 423 -3.09 0.79 -7.84
C GLY A 423 -2.55 1.83 -6.86
N ALA A 424 -3.34 2.87 -6.57
CA ALA A 424 -3.00 3.90 -5.59
C ALA A 424 -2.82 3.31 -4.18
N MET A 425 -3.70 2.38 -3.77
CA MET A 425 -3.58 1.68 -2.49
C MET A 425 -2.32 0.83 -2.42
N GLN A 426 -1.99 0.06 -3.47
CA GLN A 426 -0.75 -0.72 -3.52
C GLN A 426 0.50 0.16 -3.42
N TRP A 427 0.48 1.31 -4.11
CA TRP A 427 1.54 2.30 -4.01
C TRP A 427 1.64 2.89 -2.59
N LEU A 428 0.53 3.35 -1.99
CA LEU A 428 0.52 3.88 -0.62
C LEU A 428 0.99 2.85 0.41
N VAL A 429 0.59 1.59 0.26
CA VAL A 429 1.03 0.50 1.12
C VAL A 429 2.55 0.31 1.03
N SER A 430 3.14 0.42 -0.16
CA SER A 430 4.61 0.39 -0.33
C SER A 430 5.34 1.54 0.37
N GLN A 431 4.64 2.66 0.62
CA GLN A 431 5.19 3.80 1.36
C GLN A 431 4.89 3.72 2.87
N SER A 432 3.94 2.89 3.29
CA SER A 432 3.52 2.77 4.68
C SER A 432 4.51 1.98 5.55
N LEU A 433 5.07 0.90 4.99
CA LEU A 433 6.10 0.07 5.59
C LEU A 433 7.06 -0.31 4.46
N PHE A 434 8.32 0.09 4.57
CA PHE A 434 9.31 -0.12 3.53
C PHE A 434 10.64 -0.58 4.11
N PHE A 435 11.40 -1.31 3.31
CA PHE A 435 12.76 -1.70 3.66
C PHE A 435 13.69 -0.49 3.50
N ALA A 436 14.52 -0.23 4.50
CA ALA A 436 15.50 0.85 4.49
C ALA A 436 16.89 0.32 4.86
N GLU A 437 17.89 0.70 4.06
CA GLU A 437 19.30 0.46 4.34
C GLU A 437 20.02 1.79 4.47
N VAL A 438 20.81 1.91 5.54
CA VAL A 438 21.49 3.14 5.92
C VAL A 438 23.00 2.95 5.83
N ASP A 439 23.63 3.73 4.97
CA ASP A 439 25.07 3.82 4.81
C ASP A 439 25.64 4.82 5.81
N LEU A 440 26.65 4.39 6.58
CA LEU A 440 27.31 5.23 7.58
C LEU A 440 28.63 5.80 7.05
N TRP A 441 28.81 7.10 7.24
CA TRP A 441 30.01 7.84 6.87
C TRP A 441 30.71 8.35 8.12
N THR A 442 32.04 8.31 8.13
CA THR A 442 32.85 8.91 9.18
C THR A 442 32.83 10.44 9.07
N GLU A 443 33.22 11.10 10.15
CA GLU A 443 33.48 12.54 10.18
C GLU A 443 34.49 12.99 9.11
N ARG A 444 35.39 12.09 8.70
CA ARG A 444 36.38 12.35 7.64
C ARG A 444 35.80 12.30 6.23
N GLY A 445 34.50 12.02 6.08
CA GLY A 445 33.86 11.83 4.77
C GLY A 445 34.22 10.50 4.11
N GLU A 446 34.75 9.55 4.88
CA GLU A 446 35.04 8.20 4.39
C GLU A 446 33.84 7.30 4.70
N MET A 447 33.38 6.57 3.70
CA MET A 447 32.38 5.54 3.93
C MET A 447 32.96 4.51 4.89
N MET A 448 32.23 4.15 5.95
CA MET A 448 32.63 3.05 6.83
C MET A 448 32.50 1.72 6.07
N TYR A 449 33.46 1.45 5.17
CA TYR A 449 33.44 0.30 4.28
C TYR A 449 33.56 -0.98 5.09
N GLY A 450 32.52 -1.82 4.98
CA GLY A 450 32.60 -3.22 5.33
C GLY A 450 32.43 -3.57 6.80
N GLU A 451 31.62 -2.87 7.62
CA GLU A 451 31.15 -3.45 8.90
C GLU A 451 30.09 -2.63 9.72
N LYS A 452 29.52 -1.52 9.23
CA LYS A 452 28.59 -0.70 10.06
C LYS A 452 27.34 -0.13 9.39
N GLY A 453 27.01 -0.46 8.15
CA GLY A 453 25.68 -0.13 7.60
C GLY A 453 24.60 -0.97 8.29
N PHE A 454 23.45 -0.37 8.64
CA PHE A 454 22.33 -1.11 9.24
C PHE A 454 21.13 -1.16 8.30
N ALA A 455 20.42 -2.29 8.33
CA ALA A 455 19.17 -2.48 7.61
C ALA A 455 18.02 -2.54 8.61
N THR A 456 16.93 -1.84 8.31
CA THR A 456 15.76 -1.73 9.18
C THR A 456 14.49 -1.57 8.34
N LEU A 457 13.35 -1.44 9.02
CA LEU A 457 12.08 -1.09 8.41
C LEU A 457 11.79 0.39 8.68
N GLY A 458 11.53 1.14 7.63
CA GLY A 458 10.96 2.48 7.71
C GLY A 458 9.44 2.43 7.67
N TYR A 459 8.79 3.39 8.29
CA TYR A 459 7.34 3.57 8.20
C TYR A 459 6.96 5.01 7.84
N SER A 460 5.75 5.20 7.31
CA SER A 460 5.18 6.54 7.08
C SER A 460 3.76 6.62 7.63
N THR A 461 3.58 7.39 8.70
CA THR A 461 2.27 7.63 9.33
C THR A 461 1.32 8.35 8.37
N LEU A 462 1.83 9.23 7.51
CA LEU A 462 1.04 9.89 6.47
C LEU A 462 0.49 8.90 5.43
N ALA A 463 1.32 7.95 4.98
CA ALA A 463 0.86 6.91 4.07
C ALA A 463 -0.18 6.00 4.73
N MET A 464 0.05 5.57 5.99
CA MET A 464 -0.93 4.79 6.76
C MET A 464 -2.27 5.52 6.91
N PHE A 465 -2.24 6.83 7.18
CA PHE A 465 -3.44 7.67 7.27
C PHE A 465 -4.28 7.61 5.98
N TRP A 466 -3.64 7.78 4.82
CA TRP A 466 -4.36 7.68 3.54
C TRP A 466 -4.85 6.27 3.22
N VAL A 467 -4.08 5.23 3.58
CA VAL A 467 -4.52 3.82 3.46
C VAL A 467 -5.80 3.58 4.29
N ILE A 468 -5.88 4.12 5.51
CA ILE A 468 -7.07 4.01 6.37
C ILE A 468 -8.27 4.70 5.71
N ILE A 469 -8.10 5.95 5.28
CA ILE A 469 -9.19 6.75 4.69
C ILE A 469 -9.69 6.12 3.39
N ILE A 470 -8.80 5.89 2.43
CA ILE A 470 -9.17 5.37 1.11
C ILE A 470 -9.72 3.95 1.24
N GLY A 471 -9.13 3.12 2.12
CA GLY A 471 -9.61 1.78 2.42
C GLY A 471 -11.04 1.79 2.98
N PHE A 472 -11.32 2.63 3.99
CA PHE A 472 -12.65 2.75 4.57
C PHE A 472 -13.68 3.31 3.59
N LEU A 473 -13.35 4.35 2.84
CA LEU A 473 -14.24 4.91 1.82
C LEU A 473 -14.55 3.88 0.72
N SER A 474 -13.56 3.07 0.32
CA SER A 474 -13.75 2.01 -0.67
C SER A 474 -14.69 0.93 -0.16
N TRP A 475 -14.52 0.47 1.09
CA TRP A 475 -15.44 -0.48 1.71
C TRP A 475 -16.85 0.08 1.82
N LEU A 476 -16.97 1.32 2.32
CA LEU A 476 -18.25 2.00 2.50
C LEU A 476 -18.98 2.14 1.17
N PHE A 477 -18.28 2.52 0.10
CA PHE A 477 -18.86 2.63 -1.23
C PHE A 477 -19.46 1.31 -1.71
N VAL A 478 -18.72 0.20 -1.60
CA VAL A 478 -19.22 -1.13 -2.01
C VAL A 478 -20.40 -1.58 -1.12
N ALA A 479 -20.33 -1.34 0.19
CA ALA A 479 -21.40 -1.66 1.13
C ALA A 479 -22.69 -0.87 0.83
N VAL A 480 -22.57 0.45 0.59
CA VAL A 480 -23.70 1.32 0.23
C VAL A 480 -24.29 0.92 -1.12
N LEU A 481 -23.46 0.64 -2.12
CA LEU A 481 -23.94 0.11 -3.40
C LEU A 481 -24.75 -1.17 -3.20
N GLY A 482 -24.22 -2.13 -2.43
CA GLY A 482 -24.90 -3.37 -2.11
C GLY A 482 -26.23 -3.19 -1.37
N ALA A 483 -26.28 -2.25 -0.43
CA ALA A 483 -27.42 -2.04 0.46
C ALA A 483 -28.54 -1.18 -0.15
N VAL A 484 -28.20 -0.19 -0.99
CA VAL A 484 -29.12 0.81 -1.52
C VAL A 484 -29.61 0.47 -2.92
N ARG A 485 -28.73 -0.05 -3.81
CA ARG A 485 -29.13 -0.37 -5.18
C ARG A 485 -30.01 -1.62 -5.20
N ALA A 486 -31.09 -1.53 -5.96
CA ALA A 486 -31.96 -2.65 -6.29
C ALA A 486 -31.73 -3.09 -7.74
N PHE A 487 -31.89 -4.37 -8.00
CA PHE A 487 -31.90 -4.89 -9.36
C PHE A 487 -33.19 -4.52 -10.09
N PRO A 488 -33.16 -4.43 -11.43
CA PRO A 488 -34.38 -4.44 -12.22
C PRO A 488 -35.18 -5.72 -11.94
N VAL A 489 -36.50 -5.62 -12.06
CA VAL A 489 -37.44 -6.67 -11.61
C VAL A 489 -37.77 -7.59 -12.76
N GLY A 490 -37.06 -8.70 -12.96
CA GLY A 490 -37.36 -9.55 -14.11
C GLY A 490 -37.19 -11.02 -13.77
N MET A 491 -35.95 -11.44 -13.60
CA MET A 491 -35.58 -12.85 -13.53
C MET A 491 -35.39 -13.30 -12.06
N PRO A 492 -35.45 -14.60 -11.77
CA PRO A 492 -35.01 -15.10 -10.46
C PRO A 492 -33.54 -14.79 -10.22
N LEU A 493 -33.14 -14.68 -8.94
CA LEU A 493 -31.74 -14.42 -8.59
C LEU A 493 -30.84 -15.57 -9.07
N MET A 494 -29.87 -15.26 -9.92
CA MET A 494 -28.94 -16.22 -10.52
C MET A 494 -27.80 -16.60 -9.58
N GLY A 495 -27.26 -15.66 -8.81
CA GLY A 495 -26.28 -15.93 -7.75
C GLY A 495 -25.04 -16.70 -8.22
N ALA A 496 -24.62 -16.50 -9.47
CA ALA A 496 -23.54 -17.23 -10.15
C ALA A 496 -23.75 -18.77 -10.22
N CYS A 497 -25.00 -19.24 -10.21
CA CYS A 497 -25.34 -20.65 -10.33
C CYS A 497 -25.68 -21.02 -11.78
N SER A 498 -24.87 -21.88 -12.40
CA SER A 498 -25.08 -22.35 -13.77
C SER A 498 -26.42 -23.10 -13.95
N ALA A 499 -26.89 -23.79 -12.91
CA ALA A 499 -28.17 -24.49 -12.95
C ALA A 499 -29.38 -23.54 -13.11
N VAL A 500 -29.32 -22.34 -12.53
CA VAL A 500 -30.36 -21.31 -12.72
C VAL A 500 -30.39 -20.83 -14.17
N ILE A 501 -29.21 -20.64 -14.76
CA ILE A 501 -29.08 -20.24 -16.17
C ILE A 501 -29.63 -21.35 -17.06
N ALA A 502 -29.22 -22.60 -16.84
CA ALA A 502 -29.70 -23.76 -17.58
C ALA A 502 -31.22 -23.91 -17.53
N ALA A 503 -31.81 -23.79 -16.33
CA ALA A 503 -33.27 -23.87 -16.14
C ALA A 503 -34.03 -22.78 -16.91
N SER A 504 -33.39 -21.64 -17.17
CA SER A 504 -33.99 -20.49 -17.87
C SER A 504 -33.83 -20.56 -19.40
N CYS A 505 -33.11 -21.55 -19.93
CA CYS A 505 -32.76 -21.65 -21.37
C CYS A 505 -33.50 -22.78 -22.10
N HIS A 506 -34.60 -23.29 -21.53
CA HIS A 506 -35.40 -24.36 -22.15
C HIS A 506 -36.33 -23.80 -23.22
N VAL A 507 -35.91 -23.85 -24.48
CA VAL A 507 -36.69 -23.33 -25.62
C VAL A 507 -37.55 -24.46 -26.24
N PRO A 508 -38.79 -24.18 -26.72
CA PRO A 508 -39.59 -25.16 -27.46
C PRO A 508 -38.85 -25.78 -28.65
N ALA A 509 -39.08 -27.08 -28.89
CA ALA A 509 -38.46 -27.80 -30.02
C ALA A 509 -38.82 -27.17 -31.39
N GLU A 510 -40.02 -26.60 -31.52
CA GLU A 510 -40.50 -25.93 -32.73
C GLU A 510 -39.69 -24.68 -33.08
N MET A 511 -39.30 -23.87 -32.08
CA MET A 511 -38.43 -22.70 -32.29
C MET A 511 -36.97 -23.08 -32.54
N ARG A 512 -36.61 -24.33 -32.25
CA ARG A 512 -35.28 -24.90 -32.45
C ARG A 512 -35.10 -25.50 -33.85
N GLY A 513 -36.20 -25.84 -34.52
CA GLY A 513 -36.21 -26.37 -35.88
C GLY A 513 -36.04 -25.26 -36.93
N GLN A 514 -35.14 -25.50 -37.89
CA GLN A 514 -34.74 -24.64 -39.04
C GLN A 514 -33.84 -23.44 -38.70
N ASP A 515 -32.52 -23.63 -38.79
CA ASP A 515 -31.47 -22.61 -39.03
C ASP A 515 -31.46 -21.30 -38.21
N ARG A 516 -32.29 -21.18 -37.17
CA ARG A 516 -32.40 -19.98 -36.33
C ARG A 516 -31.51 -20.11 -35.11
N ASP A 517 -30.33 -19.53 -35.21
CA ASP A 517 -29.45 -19.30 -34.06
C ASP A 517 -30.05 -18.22 -33.15
N ILE A 518 -30.91 -18.63 -32.21
CA ILE A 518 -31.61 -17.73 -31.27
C ILE A 518 -30.62 -16.85 -30.51
N ALA A 519 -29.49 -17.43 -30.11
CA ALA A 519 -28.48 -16.74 -29.33
C ALA A 519 -27.75 -15.65 -30.13
N SER A 520 -27.74 -15.74 -31.46
CA SER A 520 -27.14 -14.71 -32.34
C SER A 520 -27.94 -13.39 -32.37
N GLY A 521 -29.21 -13.42 -31.97
CA GLY A 521 -30.12 -12.28 -31.97
C GLY A 521 -30.28 -11.61 -30.60
N ALA A 522 -31.18 -10.63 -30.53
CA ALA A 522 -31.61 -10.06 -29.25
C ALA A 522 -32.58 -11.03 -28.55
N VAL A 523 -32.31 -11.34 -27.28
CA VAL A 523 -33.11 -12.26 -26.47
C VAL A 523 -33.70 -11.54 -25.26
N SER A 524 -34.87 -11.98 -24.82
CA SER A 524 -35.46 -11.61 -23.52
C SER A 524 -36.04 -12.83 -22.82
N TRP A 525 -36.25 -12.73 -21.51
CA TRP A 525 -36.81 -13.82 -20.71
C TRP A 525 -38.28 -13.55 -20.38
N GLY A 526 -39.15 -14.51 -20.69
CA GLY A 526 -40.59 -14.40 -20.41
C GLY A 526 -41.35 -15.69 -20.69
N ALA A 527 -42.68 -15.57 -20.71
CA ALA A 527 -43.59 -16.71 -20.79
C ALA A 527 -43.58 -17.35 -22.17
N VAL A 528 -43.47 -18.68 -22.18
CA VAL A 528 -43.61 -19.56 -23.32
C VAL A 528 -44.93 -20.29 -23.16
N LYS A 529 -45.83 -20.18 -24.15
CA LYS A 529 -47.07 -20.95 -24.21
C LYS A 529 -46.95 -22.02 -25.27
N ARG A 530 -47.20 -23.27 -24.90
CA ARG A 530 -47.40 -24.35 -25.88
C ARG A 530 -48.88 -24.64 -25.98
N ILE A 531 -49.48 -24.34 -27.13
CA ILE A 531 -50.82 -24.81 -27.45
C ILE A 531 -50.64 -26.25 -27.95
N SER A 532 -51.02 -27.23 -27.15
CA SER A 532 -51.10 -28.63 -27.58
C SER A 532 -52.15 -28.73 -28.68
N GLY A 533 -51.73 -28.64 -29.94
CA GLY A 533 -52.60 -28.69 -31.11
C GLY A 533 -52.70 -30.09 -31.69
N ASP A 534 -53.95 -30.57 -31.75
CA ASP A 534 -54.52 -31.50 -32.73
C ASP A 534 -54.42 -33.01 -32.47
N ASN A 535 -55.21 -33.49 -31.51
CA ASN A 535 -55.94 -34.73 -31.75
C ASN A 535 -57.32 -34.34 -32.29
N SER A 536 -57.48 -34.50 -33.59
CA SER A 536 -58.75 -34.47 -34.30
C SER A 536 -59.63 -35.65 -33.86
N ASN A 537 -60.15 -35.63 -32.64
CA ASN A 537 -61.30 -36.42 -32.22
C ASN A 537 -62.00 -35.64 -31.11
N ASN A 538 -63.26 -35.30 -31.39
CA ASN A 538 -64.22 -34.74 -30.46
C ASN A 538 -64.09 -35.41 -29.09
N ASP A 539 -63.71 -34.64 -28.07
CA ASP A 539 -64.23 -34.71 -26.71
C ASP A 539 -63.83 -33.41 -26.00
N ASP A 540 -64.81 -32.77 -25.34
CA ASP A 540 -64.72 -31.54 -24.56
C ASP A 540 -63.88 -31.74 -23.27
N ASP A 541 -62.58 -32.02 -23.40
CA ASP A 541 -61.64 -31.95 -22.28
C ASP A 541 -60.64 -30.83 -22.55
N GLY A 542 -60.66 -29.81 -21.69
CA GLY A 542 -59.86 -28.60 -21.83
C GLY A 542 -58.37 -28.93 -21.87
N GLY A 543 -57.76 -28.82 -23.06
CA GLY A 543 -56.33 -29.09 -23.24
C GLY A 543 -55.48 -28.28 -22.25
N GLU A 544 -54.62 -28.97 -21.50
CA GLU A 544 -53.68 -28.33 -20.57
C GLU A 544 -52.69 -27.46 -21.37
N GLU A 545 -52.77 -26.14 -21.21
CA GLU A 545 -51.72 -25.22 -21.68
C GLU A 545 -50.48 -25.38 -20.80
N GLU A 546 -49.45 -26.06 -21.31
CA GLU A 546 -48.12 -26.04 -20.69
C GLU A 546 -47.51 -24.64 -20.85
N GLN A 547 -47.24 -23.99 -19.71
CA GLN A 547 -46.62 -22.65 -19.65
C GLN A 547 -45.35 -22.68 -18.82
N TRP A 548 -44.21 -22.32 -19.41
CA TRP A 548 -42.93 -22.14 -18.70
C TRP A 548 -42.23 -20.82 -19.04
N LEU A 549 -41.20 -20.45 -18.27
CA LEU A 549 -40.41 -19.24 -18.52
C LEU A 549 -39.08 -19.59 -19.17
N SER A 550 -38.74 -18.92 -20.27
CA SER A 550 -37.49 -19.16 -21.00
C SER A 550 -36.99 -17.94 -21.75
N PHE A 551 -35.75 -17.99 -22.20
CA PHE A 551 -35.19 -17.04 -23.16
C PHE A 551 -35.83 -17.24 -24.53
N LEU A 552 -36.34 -16.14 -25.10
CA LEU A 552 -37.03 -16.08 -26.38
C LEU A 552 -36.39 -15.00 -27.27
N PRO A 553 -36.44 -15.15 -28.61
CA PRO A 553 -36.03 -14.08 -29.53
C PRO A 553 -37.00 -12.90 -29.46
N GLY A 554 -36.47 -11.68 -29.45
CA GLY A 554 -37.29 -10.46 -29.40
C GLY A 554 -37.86 -10.18 -28.00
N GLN A 555 -38.96 -9.42 -27.93
CA GLN A 555 -39.60 -9.04 -26.67
C GLN A 555 -40.62 -10.10 -26.24
N ALA A 556 -40.39 -10.74 -25.09
CA ALA A 556 -41.28 -11.74 -24.53
C ALA A 556 -42.57 -11.13 -23.94
N GLU A 557 -43.66 -11.91 -23.92
CA GLU A 557 -44.87 -11.57 -23.17
C GLU A 557 -44.59 -11.54 -21.65
N GLN A 558 -45.46 -10.85 -20.90
CA GLN A 558 -45.30 -10.51 -19.48
C GLN A 558 -44.62 -11.61 -18.63
N VAL A 559 -43.66 -11.20 -17.80
CA VAL A 559 -42.86 -12.09 -16.92
C VAL A 559 -43.65 -12.64 -15.71
N THR A 560 -44.85 -12.10 -15.46
CA THR A 560 -45.70 -12.53 -14.36
C THR A 560 -46.57 -13.70 -14.79
N VAL A 561 -46.41 -14.86 -14.14
CA VAL A 561 -47.26 -16.03 -14.38
C VAL A 561 -48.04 -16.35 -13.10
N HIS A 562 -49.34 -16.10 -13.14
CA HIS A 562 -50.26 -16.26 -12.00
C HIS A 562 -50.73 -17.71 -11.78
N HIS A 563 -50.60 -18.56 -12.79
CA HIS A 563 -50.91 -20.00 -12.73
C HIS A 563 -49.65 -20.84 -12.45
N GLN A 564 -49.81 -22.12 -12.11
CA GLN A 564 -48.65 -23.01 -11.93
C GLN A 564 -47.91 -23.13 -13.27
N VAL A 565 -46.61 -22.86 -13.24
CA VAL A 565 -45.72 -22.89 -14.39
C VAL A 565 -45.30 -24.35 -14.62
N TYR A 566 -46.12 -25.13 -15.32
CA TYR A 566 -45.88 -26.54 -15.61
C TYR A 566 -44.79 -26.69 -16.68
N GLY A 567 -43.89 -27.66 -16.47
CA GLY A 567 -42.74 -27.93 -17.33
C GLY A 567 -43.04 -28.96 -18.40
#